data_AF-A0A7X1ZC19-F1
#
_entry.id   AF-A0A7X1ZC19-F1
#
_cell.length_a   1.000
_cell.length_b   1.000
_cell.length_c   1.000
_cell.angle_alpha   90.00
_cell.angle_beta   90.00
_cell.angle_gamma   90.00
#
_symmetry.space_group_name_H-M   'P 1'
#
loop_
_entity.id
_entity.type
_entity.pdbx_description
1 polymer ?
#
loop_
_entity_poly.entity_id
_entity_poly.type
_entity_poly.pdbx_seq_one_letter_code
_entity_poly.pdbx_strand_id
1 'polypeptide(L)'
;MTGAEWGLVGGIAGAVIGVLGGAIGSWASIRNARPGGVRRFMVRATVGLWAIMALLGTLIALSLTGTLPTWVIWATQGVFFVGLGPAIVLMNRHLRHLEASDDGASPR
;
A
#
# COMPACT_ATOMS: atom_id res chain seq x y z
N MET A 1 25.43 22.01 10.26
CA MET A 1 24.69 20.74 10.20
C MET A 1 25.52 19.71 9.44
N THR A 2 25.68 18.51 9.97
CA THR A 2 26.44 17.42 9.35
C THR A 2 25.59 16.68 8.31
N GLY A 3 26.21 15.86 7.44
CA GLY A 3 25.49 15.05 6.47
C GLY A 3 24.49 14.06 7.10
N ALA A 4 24.77 13.58 8.32
CA ALA A 4 23.87 12.70 9.07
C ALA A 4 22.58 13.41 9.52
N GLU A 5 22.69 14.66 9.96
CA GLU A 5 21.54 15.48 10.37
C GLU A 5 20.63 15.78 9.18
N TRP A 6 21.21 16.11 8.01
CA TRP A 6 20.46 16.28 6.76
C TRP A 6 19.78 14.99 6.31
N GLY A 7 20.44 13.84 6.47
CA GLY A 7 19.85 12.53 6.18
C GLY A 7 18.64 12.23 7.06
N LEU A 8 18.71 12.56 8.35
CA LEU A 8 17.58 12.40 9.28
C LEU A 8 16.39 13.29 8.89
N VAL A 9 16.65 14.58 8.62
CA VAL A 9 15.62 15.54 8.19
C VAL A 9 14.96 15.07 6.89
N GLY A 10 15.75 14.64 5.91
CA GLY A 10 15.25 14.12 4.63
C GLY A 10 14.42 12.85 4.82
N GLY A 11 14.86 11.94 5.68
CA GLY A 11 14.13 10.70 6.00
C GLY A 11 12.78 10.97 6.65
N ILE A 12 12.73 11.85 7.65
CA ILE A 12 11.48 12.23 8.34
C ILE A 12 10.54 12.96 7.38
N ALA A 13 11.04 13.97 6.67
CA ALA A 13 10.22 14.72 5.72
C ALA A 13 9.67 13.81 4.62
N GLY A 14 10.49 12.94 4.04
CA GLY A 14 10.08 11.96 3.04
C GLY A 14 9.03 10.98 3.56
N ALA A 15 9.19 10.47 4.78
CA ALA A 15 8.21 9.57 5.40
C ALA A 15 6.86 10.26 5.63
N VAL A 16 6.85 11.50 6.14
CA VAL A 16 5.63 12.28 6.36
C VAL A 16 4.91 12.54 5.03
N ILE A 17 5.64 12.98 4.01
CA ILE A 17 5.08 13.23 2.67
C ILE A 17 4.54 11.94 2.07
N GLY A 18 5.27 10.83 2.20
CA GLY A 18 4.83 9.52 1.70
C GLY A 18 3.54 9.03 2.35
N VAL A 19 3.44 9.11 3.69
CA VAL A 19 2.24 8.70 4.44
C VAL A 19 1.05 9.59 4.08
N LEU A 20 1.23 10.91 4.04
CA LEU A 20 0.16 11.84 3.67
C LEU A 20 -0.31 11.61 2.22
N GLY A 21 0.62 11.45 1.28
CA GLY A 21 0.32 11.13 -0.11
C GLY A 21 -0.46 9.82 -0.24
N GLY A 22 -0.03 8.78 0.46
CA GLY A 22 -0.73 7.50 0.51
C GLY A 22 -2.15 7.61 1.10
N ALA A 23 -2.32 8.41 2.15
CA ALA A 23 -3.61 8.59 2.83
C ALA A 23 -4.60 9.36 1.94
N ILE A 24 -4.15 10.47 1.34
CA ILE A 24 -4.95 11.26 0.40
C ILE A 24 -5.31 10.43 -0.83
N GLY A 25 -4.36 9.70 -1.40
CA GLY A 25 -4.60 8.83 -2.55
C GLY A 25 -5.61 7.72 -2.25
N SER A 26 -5.48 7.08 -1.08
CA SER A 26 -6.42 6.06 -0.61
C SER A 26 -7.83 6.62 -0.43
N TRP A 27 -7.94 7.79 0.19
CA TRP A 27 -9.21 8.47 0.40
C TRP A 27 -9.87 8.86 -0.93
N ALA A 28 -9.10 9.46 -1.85
CA ALA A 28 -9.60 9.86 -3.16
C ALA A 28 -10.09 8.63 -3.96
N SER A 29 -9.34 7.53 -3.91
CA SER A 29 -9.71 6.26 -4.56
C SER A 29 -11.03 5.70 -4.02
N ILE A 30 -11.18 5.60 -2.69
CA ILE A 30 -12.41 5.10 -2.05
C ILE A 30 -13.60 6.04 -2.26
N ARG A 31 -13.35 7.36 -2.29
CA ARG A 31 -14.39 8.38 -2.50
C ARG A 31 -14.92 8.39 -3.93
N ASN A 32 -14.05 8.15 -4.92
CA ASN A 32 -14.43 8.09 -6.33
C ASN A 32 -15.01 6.73 -6.75
N ALA A 33 -14.89 5.71 -5.89
CA ALA A 33 -15.45 4.38 -6.11
C ALA A 33 -16.98 4.42 -6.20
N ARG A 34 -17.54 3.69 -7.17
CA ARG A 34 -19.00 3.52 -7.27
C ARG A 34 -19.56 2.87 -5.99
N PRO A 35 -20.73 3.31 -5.49
CA PRO A 35 -21.38 2.69 -4.34
C PRO A 35 -21.62 1.19 -4.58
N GLY A 36 -21.56 0.36 -3.53
CA GLY A 36 -21.85 -1.07 -3.63
C GLY A 36 -20.62 -1.97 -3.47
N GLY A 37 -20.56 -3.06 -4.24
CA GLY A 37 -19.54 -4.11 -4.13
C GLY A 37 -18.11 -3.60 -4.40
N VAL A 38 -17.97 -2.72 -5.40
CA VAL A 38 -16.70 -2.12 -5.81
C VAL A 38 -16.07 -1.31 -4.67
N ARG A 39 -16.82 -0.43 -4.02
CA ARG A 39 -16.32 0.37 -2.89
C ARG A 39 -15.92 -0.49 -1.69
N ARG A 40 -16.65 -1.57 -1.39
CA ARG A 40 -16.26 -2.51 -0.32
C ARG A 40 -14.95 -3.23 -0.63
N PHE A 41 -14.75 -3.63 -1.89
CA PHE A 41 -13.48 -4.20 -2.35
C PHE A 41 -12.34 -3.19 -2.22
N MET A 42 -12.53 -1.95 -2.66
CA MET A 42 -11.51 -0.90 -2.56
C MET A 42 -11.10 -0.62 -1.10
N VAL A 43 -12.06 -0.54 -0.17
CA VAL A 43 -11.74 -0.39 1.27
C VAL A 43 -10.89 -1.55 1.77
N ARG A 44 -11.24 -2.81 1.45
CA ARG A 44 -10.48 -3.99 1.86
C ARG A 44 -9.07 -4.00 1.27
N ALA A 45 -8.95 -3.67 -0.02
CA ALA A 45 -7.68 -3.55 -0.73
C ALA A 45 -6.78 -2.48 -0.09
N THR A 46 -7.33 -1.30 0.21
CA THR A 46 -6.64 -0.22 0.91
C THR A 46 -6.16 -0.66 2.28
N VAL A 47 -7.03 -1.26 3.11
CA VAL A 47 -6.63 -1.75 4.46
C VAL A 47 -5.52 -2.79 4.36
N GLY A 48 -5.61 -3.73 3.40
CA GLY A 48 -4.56 -4.72 3.16
C GLY A 48 -3.22 -4.08 2.78
N LEU A 49 -3.23 -3.10 1.88
CA LEU A 49 -2.01 -2.38 1.48
C LEU A 49 -1.39 -1.64 2.67
N TRP A 50 -2.18 -0.93 3.46
CA TRP A 50 -1.70 -0.24 4.66
C TRP A 50 -1.15 -1.20 5.71
N ALA A 51 -1.76 -2.36 5.91
CA ALA A 51 -1.25 -3.40 6.80
C ALA A 51 0.12 -3.94 6.33
N ILE A 52 0.27 -4.19 5.03
CA ILE A 52 1.56 -4.64 4.46
C ILE A 52 2.62 -3.54 4.59
N MET A 53 2.27 -2.27 4.33
CA MET A 53 3.18 -1.13 4.51
C MET A 53 3.62 -0.99 5.98
N ALA A 54 2.68 -1.12 6.92
CA ALA A 54 2.99 -1.08 8.35
C ALA A 54 3.90 -2.23 8.79
N LEU A 55 3.68 -3.44 8.25
CA LEU A 55 4.55 -4.59 8.48
C LEU A 55 5.97 -4.32 7.96
N LEU A 56 6.11 -3.82 6.72
CA LEU A 56 7.42 -3.47 6.16
C LEU A 56 8.12 -2.38 6.99
N GLY A 57 7.39 -1.34 7.39
CA GLY A 57 7.92 -0.29 8.26
C GLY A 57 8.40 -0.84 9.61
N THR A 58 7.66 -1.78 10.19
CA THR A 58 8.04 -2.44 11.45
C THR A 58 9.31 -3.29 11.28
N LEU A 59 9.42 -4.04 10.19
CA LEU A 59 10.62 -4.86 9.91
C LEU A 59 11.85 -3.98 9.67
N ILE A 60 11.70 -2.84 9.00
CA ILE A 60 12.77 -1.85 8.84
C ILE A 60 13.15 -1.27 10.21
N ALA A 61 12.18 -0.85 11.03
CA ALA A 61 12.46 -0.31 12.36
C ALA A 61 13.19 -1.31 13.26
N LEU A 62 12.78 -2.58 13.25
CA LEU A 62 13.46 -3.65 13.99
C LEU A 62 14.86 -3.96 13.43
N SER A 63 15.09 -3.77 12.13
CA SER A 63 16.44 -3.91 11.57
C SER A 63 17.41 -2.86 12.10
N LEU A 64 16.92 -1.65 12.35
CA LEU A 64 17.74 -0.56 12.90
C LEU A 64 18.19 -0.84 14.34
N THR A 65 17.47 -1.71 15.07
CA THR A 65 17.87 -2.15 16.42
C THR A 65 18.86 -3.31 16.41
N GLY A 66 19.26 -3.82 15.23
CA GLY A 66 20.17 -4.94 15.08
C GLY A 66 19.57 -6.30 15.47
N THR A 67 18.25 -6.36 15.70
CA THR A 67 17.56 -7.57 16.16
C THR A 67 17.27 -8.55 15.04
N LEU A 68 17.14 -8.07 13.79
CA LEU A 68 16.88 -8.91 12.62
C LEU A 68 18.09 -9.08 11.71
N PRO A 69 18.31 -10.29 11.17
CA PRO A 69 19.28 -10.51 10.11
C PRO A 69 18.91 -9.73 8.85
N THR A 70 19.91 -9.11 8.20
CA THR A 70 19.71 -8.33 6.98
C THR A 70 19.05 -9.12 5.85
N TRP A 71 19.31 -10.43 5.77
CA TRP A 71 18.71 -11.30 4.74
C TRP A 71 17.19 -11.40 4.86
N VAL A 72 16.62 -11.31 6.08
CA VAL A 72 15.16 -11.36 6.29
C VAL A 72 14.49 -10.14 5.69
N ILE A 73 15.14 -8.98 5.78
CA ILE A 73 14.65 -7.71 5.21
C ILE A 73 14.66 -7.80 3.70
N TRP A 74 15.80 -8.22 3.12
CA TRP A 74 15.93 -8.38 1.66
C TRP A 74 14.96 -9.41 1.10
N ALA A 75 14.78 -10.55 1.78
CA ALA A 75 13.82 -11.56 1.38
C ALA A 75 12.39 -10.99 1.41
N THR A 76 12.01 -10.28 2.48
CA THR A 76 10.66 -9.72 2.61
C THR A 76 10.40 -8.62 1.58
N GLN A 77 11.36 -7.71 1.37
CA GLN A 77 11.31 -6.67 0.34
C GLN A 77 11.22 -7.29 -1.06
N GLY A 78 12.05 -8.29 -1.34
CA GLY A 78 12.05 -9.00 -2.62
C GLY A 78 10.70 -9.68 -2.89
N VAL A 79 10.16 -10.41 -1.92
CA VAL A 79 8.83 -11.02 -2.00
C VAL A 79 7.75 -9.96 -2.21
N PHE A 80 7.81 -8.84 -1.49
CA PHE A 80 6.86 -7.75 -1.66
C PHE A 80 6.88 -7.18 -3.08
N PHE A 81 8.05 -6.77 -3.58
CA PHE A 81 8.16 -6.16 -4.92
C PHE A 81 7.84 -7.14 -6.05
N VAL A 82 8.29 -8.40 -5.94
CA VAL A 82 7.99 -9.43 -6.94
C VAL A 82 6.50 -9.79 -6.92
N GLY A 83 5.91 -9.92 -5.73
CA GLY A 83 4.50 -10.24 -5.55
C GLY A 83 3.55 -9.09 -5.91
N LEU A 84 4.02 -7.84 -5.84
CA LEU A 84 3.22 -6.65 -6.14
C LEU A 84 2.66 -6.68 -7.57
N GLY A 85 3.49 -7.03 -8.55
CA GLY A 85 3.08 -7.08 -9.96
C GLY A 85 1.89 -8.01 -10.21
N PRO A 86 2.01 -9.32 -9.89
CA PRO A 86 0.90 -10.26 -9.98
C PRO A 86 -0.31 -9.85 -9.15
N ALA A 87 -0.11 -9.35 -7.92
CA ALA A 87 -1.21 -8.89 -7.06
C ALA A 87 -2.01 -7.76 -7.71
N ILE A 88 -1.34 -6.76 -8.28
CA ILE A 88 -2.00 -5.66 -9.01
C ILE A 88 -2.81 -6.21 -10.18
N VAL A 89 -2.25 -7.13 -10.98
CA VAL A 89 -2.95 -7.73 -12.12
C VAL A 89 -4.21 -8.49 -11.67
N LEU A 90 -4.11 -9.29 -10.60
CA LEU A 90 -5.23 -10.07 -10.08
C LEU A 90 -6.32 -9.16 -9.48
N MET A 91 -5.93 -8.16 -8.70
CA MET A 91 -6.86 -7.19 -8.11
C MET A 91 -7.58 -6.38 -9.18
N ASN A 92 -6.87 -5.96 -10.23
CA ASN A 92 -7.46 -5.24 -11.35
C ASN A 92 -8.44 -6.11 -12.15
N ARG A 93 -8.13 -7.40 -12.34
CA ARG A 93 -9.07 -8.35 -12.95
C ARG A 93 -10.34 -8.49 -12.10
N HIS A 94 -10.18 -8.67 -10.80
CA HIS A 94 -11.32 -8.79 -9.88
C HIS A 94 -12.19 -7.52 -9.87
N LEU A 95 -11.56 -6.35 -9.87
CA LEU A 95 -12.25 -5.07 -9.94
C LEU A 95 -13.13 -4.96 -11.20
N ARG A 96 -12.59 -5.31 -12.38
CA ARG A 96 -13.34 -5.31 -13.64
C ARG A 96 -14.54 -6.26 -13.62
N HIS A 97 -14.42 -7.42 -12.96
CA HIS A 97 -15.54 -8.34 -12.81
C HIS A 97 -16.65 -7.77 -11.93
N LEU A 98 -16.28 -7.06 -10.86
CA LEU A 98 -17.24 -6.38 -10.00
C LEU A 98 -17.96 -5.26 -10.75
N GLU A 99 -17.22 -4.46 -11.53
CA GLU A 99 -17.79 -3.39 -12.35
C GLU A 99 -18.77 -3.94 -13.40
N ALA A 100 -18.40 -5.00 -14.13
CA ALA A 100 -19.27 -5.62 -15.12
C ALA A 100 -20.54 -6.25 -14.51
N SER A 101 -20.43 -6.81 -13.30
CA SER A 101 -21.58 -7.39 -12.58
C SER A 101 -22.54 -6.31 -12.07
N ASP A 102 -22.02 -5.16 -11.66
CA ASP A 102 -22.79 -4.01 -11.18
C ASP A 102 -23.53 -3.31 -12.35
N ASP A 103 -22.86 -3.16 -13.50
CA ASP A 103 -23.46 -2.60 -14.72
C ASP A 103 -24.60 -3.47 -15.28
N GLY A 104 -24.54 -4.80 -15.12
CA GLY A 104 -25.58 -5.72 -15.57
C GLY A 104 -26.80 -5.80 -14.64
N ALA A 105 -26.68 -5.34 -13.39
CA ALA A 105 -27.73 -5.41 -12.37
C ALA A 105 -28.57 -4.12 -12.25
N SER A 106 -28.14 -3.01 -12.87
CA SER A 106 -28.90 -1.76 -12.88
C SER A 106 -29.86 -1.72 -14.07
N PRO A 107 -31.20 -1.76 -13.87
CA PRO A 107 -32.12 -1.40 -14.94
C PRO A 107 -31.93 0.09 -15.24
N ARG A 108 -31.75 0.42 -16.52
CA ARG A 108 -31.66 1.81 -17.01
C ARG A 108 -32.99 2.53 -16.90
#